data_AF-A0A3G9JAA3-F1
#
_entry.id   AF-A0A3G9JAA3-F1
#
_cell.length_a   1.000
_cell.length_b   1.000
_cell.length_c   1.000
_cell.angle_alpha   90.00
_cell.angle_beta   90.00
_cell.angle_gamma   90.00
#
_symmetry.space_group_name_H-M   'P 1'
#
loop_
_entity.id
_entity.type
_entity.pdbx_description
1 polymer ?
#
loop_
_entity_poly.entity_id
_entity_poly.type
_entity_poly.pdbx_seq_one_letter_code
_entity_poly.pdbx_strand_id
1 'polypeptide(L)'
;MYYIYILRCVDDTLYTGITNHLEKRMHEHFTHSPKAAKYTLSHHPLYIAALFTCEDRSQASKLEYAIKHLPKAKKEALIAFHNQTLPLSYIRLYAFPLIHII
;
A
#
# COMPACT_ATOMS: atom_id res chain seq x y z
N MET A 1 3.67 16.76 3.48
CA MET A 1 3.05 15.76 2.59
C MET A 1 3.18 14.37 3.19
N TYR A 2 2.08 13.65 3.27
CA TYR A 2 1.97 12.27 3.72
C TYR A 2 1.35 11.43 2.61
N TYR A 3 1.71 10.15 2.61
CA TYR A 3 1.19 9.14 1.71
C TYR A 3 0.29 8.19 2.50
N ILE A 4 -0.82 7.79 1.90
CA ILE A 4 -1.64 6.66 2.31
C ILE A 4 -1.48 5.59 1.24
N TYR A 5 -1.15 4.38 1.61
CA TYR A 5 -0.94 3.28 0.67
C TYR A 5 -1.79 2.07 1.05
N ILE A 6 -2.19 1.31 0.04
CA ILE A 6 -2.77 -0.02 0.19
C ILE A 6 -1.82 -1.02 -0.45
N LEU A 7 -1.44 -2.06 0.30
CA LEU A 7 -0.63 -3.17 -0.21
C LEU A 7 -1.53 -4.39 -0.44
N ARG A 8 -1.32 -5.06 -1.57
CA ARG A 8 -1.83 -6.43 -1.79
C ARG A 8 -0.83 -7.41 -1.20
N CYS A 9 -1.29 -8.32 -0.35
CA CYS A 9 -0.47 -9.39 0.20
C CYS A 9 -0.65 -10.70 -0.57
N VAL A 10 0.27 -11.65 -0.37
CA VAL A 10 0.29 -12.98 -1.03
C VAL A 10 -0.97 -13.81 -0.83
N ASP A 11 -1.66 -13.61 0.30
CA ASP A 11 -2.89 -14.30 0.67
C ASP A 11 -4.15 -13.53 0.25
N ASP A 12 -3.99 -12.60 -0.70
CA ASP A 12 -5.04 -11.70 -1.19
C ASP A 12 -5.65 -10.78 -0.11
N THR A 13 -4.99 -10.66 1.04
CA THR A 13 -5.37 -9.65 2.04
C THR A 13 -4.86 -8.27 1.64
N LEU A 14 -5.45 -7.25 2.27
CA LEU A 14 -5.14 -5.85 2.03
C LEU A 14 -4.63 -5.20 3.31
N TYR A 15 -3.42 -4.65 3.25
CA TYR A 15 -2.86 -3.82 4.31
C TYR A 15 -2.97 -2.35 3.94
N THR A 16 -3.33 -1.49 4.90
CA THR A 16 -3.36 -0.03 4.72
C THR A 16 -2.45 0.63 5.73
N GLY A 17 -1.59 1.53 5.26
CA GLY A 17 -0.68 2.28 6.09
C GLY A 17 -0.46 3.71 5.60
N ILE A 18 0.20 4.51 6.43
CA ILE A 18 0.63 5.87 6.08
C ILE A 18 2.12 6.06 6.30
N THR A 19 2.72 7.01 5.58
CA THR A 19 4.13 7.38 5.75
C THR A 19 4.40 8.76 5.16
N ASN A 20 5.40 9.48 5.65
CA ASN A 20 5.96 10.66 4.96
C ASN A 20 7.24 10.33 4.15
N HIS A 21 7.73 9.09 4.24
CA HIS A 21 8.89 8.58 3.50
C HIS A 21 8.49 7.28 2.79
N LEU A 22 7.92 7.40 1.59
CA LEU A 22 7.32 6.27 0.88
C LEU A 22 8.35 5.19 0.53
N GLU A 23 9.44 5.56 -0.14
CA GLU A 23 10.47 4.63 -0.60
C GLU A 23 11.05 3.80 0.54
N LYS A 24 11.51 4.46 1.61
CA LYS A 24 12.01 3.79 2.82
C LYS A 24 10.99 2.81 3.39
N ARG A 25 9.72 3.23 3.47
CA ARG A 25 8.66 2.38 4.05
C ARG A 25 8.35 1.17 3.17
N MET A 26 8.36 1.36 1.85
CA MET A 26 8.16 0.26 0.89
C MET A 26 9.33 -0.71 0.94
N HIS A 27 10.57 -0.21 1.02
CA HIS A 27 11.75 -1.04 1.23
C HIS A 27 11.62 -1.88 2.50
N GLU A 28 11.25 -1.30 3.64
CA GLU A 28 11.02 -2.06 4.88
C GLU A 28 10.00 -3.19 4.70
N HIS A 29 8.87 -2.91 4.03
CA HIS A 29 7.81 -3.89 3.78
C HIS A 29 8.23 -5.01 2.80
N PHE A 30 8.82 -4.67 1.66
CA PHE A 30 9.15 -5.63 0.59
C PHE A 30 10.45 -6.41 0.84
N THR A 31 11.35 -5.89 1.68
CA THR A 31 12.58 -6.62 2.09
C THR A 31 12.40 -7.43 3.37
N HIS A 32 11.19 -7.46 3.93
CA HIS A 32 10.89 -8.16 5.19
C HIS A 32 11.81 -7.72 6.34
N SER A 33 12.14 -6.43 6.37
CA SER A 33 12.92 -5.85 7.45
C SER A 33 12.18 -6.02 8.79
N PRO A 34 12.89 -6.21 9.92
CA PRO A 34 12.27 -6.20 11.26
C PRO A 34 11.48 -4.93 11.58
N LYS A 35 11.66 -3.85 10.82
CA LYS A 35 10.91 -2.58 10.93
C LYS A 35 9.58 -2.57 10.17
N ALA A 36 9.29 -3.60 9.37
CA ALA A 36 8.00 -3.76 8.72
C ALA A 36 6.88 -3.88 9.75
N ALA A 37 5.64 -3.59 9.35
CA ALA A 37 4.50 -3.84 10.24
C ALA A 37 4.40 -5.34 10.56
N LYS A 38 4.07 -5.69 11.81
CA LYS A 38 3.85 -7.09 12.23
C LYS A 38 2.92 -7.84 11.27
N TYR A 39 1.85 -7.18 10.83
CA TYR A 39 0.93 -7.74 9.85
C TYR A 39 1.65 -8.14 8.56
N THR A 40 2.42 -7.23 7.96
CA THR A 40 3.11 -7.48 6.69
C THR A 40 4.31 -8.42 6.80
N LEU A 41 4.81 -8.68 8.01
CA LEU A 41 5.80 -9.74 8.25
C LEU A 41 5.16 -11.13 8.12
N SER A 42 3.91 -11.29 8.58
CA SER A 42 3.16 -12.54 8.43
C SER A 42 2.46 -12.63 7.05
N HIS A 43 1.94 -11.52 6.54
CA HIS A 43 1.21 -11.40 5.29
C HIS A 43 2.04 -10.63 4.27
N HIS A 44 2.88 -11.35 3.52
CA HIS A 44 3.94 -10.78 2.70
C HIS A 44 3.35 -9.87 1.61
N PRO A 45 3.71 -8.57 1.53
CA PRO A 45 3.25 -7.68 0.47
C PRO A 45 3.81 -8.08 -0.89
N LEU A 46 2.96 -8.13 -1.90
CA LEU A 46 3.35 -8.26 -3.30
C LEU A 46 3.57 -6.88 -3.92
N TYR A 47 2.57 -6.01 -3.89
CA TYR A 47 2.69 -4.71 -4.56
C TYR A 47 1.83 -3.64 -3.90
N ILE A 48 2.09 -2.39 -4.28
CA ILE A 48 1.24 -1.24 -3.92
C ILE A 48 0.00 -1.28 -4.81
N ALA A 49 -1.15 -1.58 -4.23
CA ALA A 49 -2.43 -1.63 -4.93
C ALA A 49 -3.04 -0.23 -5.16
N ALA A 50 -2.80 0.72 -4.26
CA ALA A 50 -3.22 2.12 -4.41
C ALA A 50 -2.34 3.07 -3.59
N LEU A 51 -2.20 4.31 -4.03
CA LEU A 51 -1.40 5.35 -3.37
C LEU A 51 -2.10 6.70 -3.42
N PHE A 52 -2.30 7.32 -2.27
CA PHE A 52 -2.92 8.64 -2.12
C PHE A 52 -1.96 9.58 -1.39
N THR A 53 -2.12 10.88 -1.62
CA THR A 53 -1.34 11.93 -0.95
C THR A 53 -2.25 12.88 -0.17
N CYS A 54 -1.76 13.37 0.96
CA CYS A 54 -2.39 14.45 1.72
C CYS A 54 -1.33 15.39 2.31
N GLU A 55 -1.75 16.55 2.79
CA GLU A 55 -0.82 17.60 3.23
C GLU A 55 -0.11 17.22 4.54
N ASP A 56 -0.88 16.72 5.51
CA ASP A 56 -0.42 16.49 6.87
C ASP A 56 -0.78 15.09 7.42
N ARG A 57 -0.18 14.77 8.57
CA ARG A 57 -0.35 13.47 9.26
C ARG A 57 -1.77 13.26 9.78
N SER A 58 -2.42 14.32 10.27
CA SER A 58 -3.75 14.23 10.87
C SER A 58 -4.79 13.81 9.84
N GLN A 59 -4.74 14.42 8.65
CA GLN A 59 -5.55 14.01 7.50
C GLN A 59 -5.24 12.57 7.10
N ALA A 60 -3.96 12.21 6.98
CA ALA A 60 -3.54 10.85 6.63
C ALA A 60 -4.11 9.80 7.59
N SER A 61 -4.02 10.03 8.90
CA SER A 61 -4.51 9.12 9.93
C SER A 61 -6.04 8.98 9.91
N LYS A 62 -6.79 10.06 9.66
CA LYS A 62 -8.26 10.00 9.52
C LYS A 62 -8.67 9.16 8.30
N LEU A 63 -8.01 9.37 7.16
CA LEU A 63 -8.26 8.62 5.93
C LEU A 63 -7.87 7.14 6.10
N GLU A 64 -6.70 6.87 6.70
CA GLU A 64 -6.26 5.51 7.00
C GLU A 64 -7.27 4.77 7.89
N TYR A 65 -7.77 5.43 8.93
CA TYR A 65 -8.81 4.88 9.80
C TYR A 65 -10.08 4.55 9.00
N ALA A 66 -10.55 5.49 8.18
CA ALA A 66 -11.74 5.27 7.34
C ALA A 66 -11.54 4.09 6.39
N ILE A 67 -10.40 4.01 5.69
CA ILE A 67 -10.09 2.92 4.76
C ILE A 67 -9.99 1.59 5.51
N LYS A 68 -9.33 1.54 6.68
CA LYS A 68 -9.19 0.30 7.47
C LYS A 68 -10.54 -0.32 7.80
N HIS A 69 -11.55 0.50 8.11
CA HIS A 69 -12.90 0.06 8.47
C HIS A 69 -13.77 -0.32 7.25
N LEU A 70 -13.32 -0.06 6.02
CA LEU A 70 -14.04 -0.54 4.85
C LEU A 70 -14.00 -2.08 4.76
N PRO A 71 -15.12 -2.72 4.43
CA PRO A 71 -15.12 -4.12 3.99
C PRO A 71 -14.19 -4.30 2.79
N LYS A 72 -13.62 -5.51 2.64
CA LYS A 72 -12.68 -5.82 1.54
C LYS A 72 -13.23 -5.40 0.17
N ALA A 73 -14.47 -5.74 -0.15
CA ALA A 73 -15.11 -5.36 -1.42
C ALA A 73 -15.11 -3.84 -1.69
N LYS A 74 -15.29 -3.00 -0.65
CA LYS A 74 -15.21 -1.55 -0.81
C LYS A 74 -13.78 -1.05 -1.01
N LYS A 75 -12.79 -1.71 -0.38
CA LYS A 75 -11.36 -1.43 -0.65
C LYS A 75 -10.98 -1.81 -2.08
N GLU A 76 -11.47 -2.93 -2.58
CA GLU A 76 -11.27 -3.33 -3.99
C GLU A 76 -11.85 -2.31 -4.96
N ALA A 77 -13.08 -1.85 -4.72
CA ALA A 77 -13.70 -0.81 -5.53
C ALA A 77 -12.89 0.50 -5.50
N LEU A 78 -12.38 0.89 -4.33
CA LEU A 78 -11.50 2.06 -4.18
C LEU A 78 -10.21 1.91 -4.99
N ILE A 79 -9.56 0.74 -4.93
CA ILE A 79 -8.35 0.41 -5.69
C ILE A 79 -8.64 0.48 -7.19
N ALA A 80 -9.73 -0.14 -7.65
CA ALA A 80 -10.11 -0.15 -9.06
C ALA A 80 -10.36 1.27 -9.59
N PHE A 81 -11.08 2.10 -8.82
CA PHE A 81 -11.32 3.50 -9.17
C PHE A 81 -10.01 4.30 -9.25
N HIS A 82 -9.10 4.11 -8.29
CA HIS A 82 -7.81 4.79 -8.29
C HIS A 82 -6.94 4.41 -9.49
N ASN A 83 -6.88 3.13 -9.85
CA ASN A 83 -6.10 2.66 -11.00
C ASN A 83 -6.62 3.19 -12.33
N GLN A 84 -7.92 3.46 -12.47
CA GLN A 84 -8.46 4.13 -13.67
C GLN A 84 -7.96 5.56 -13.83
N THR A 85 -7.48 6.17 -12.75
CA THR A 85 -7.01 7.57 -12.75
C THR A 85 -5.51 7.67 -13.09
N LEU A 86 -4.76 6.56 -13.02
CA LEU A 86 -3.33 6.51 -13.34
C LEU A 86 -3.10 5.84 -14.70
N PRO A 87 -2.19 6.37 -15.54
CA PRO A 87 -1.81 5.67 -16.77
C PRO A 87 -1.16 4.32 -16.43
N LEU A 88 -1.52 3.27 -17.18
CA LEU A 88 -1.09 1.88 -16.97
C LEU A 88 0.44 1.69 -16.86
N SER A 89 1.23 2.61 -17.43
CA SER A 89 2.69 2.61 -17.33
C SER A 89 3.20 2.85 -15.90
N TYR A 90 2.48 3.60 -15.07
CA TYR A 90 2.86 3.92 -13.69
C TYR A 90 2.54 2.78 -12.72
N ILE A 91 1.44 2.07 -12.95
CA ILE A 91 1.05 0.87 -12.18
C ILE A 91 2.17 -0.18 -12.27
N ARG A 92 2.82 -0.32 -13.43
CA ARG A 92 3.89 -1.31 -13.65
C ARG A 92 5.17 -1.07 -12.85
N LEU A 93 5.49 0.19 -12.52
CA LEU A 93 6.69 0.54 -11.74
C LEU A 93 6.59 0.14 -10.25
N TYR A 94 5.38 0.08 -9.70
CA TYR A 94 5.14 -0.31 -8.30
C TYR A 94 4.43 -1.67 -8.14
N ALA A 95 4.02 -2.30 -9.25
CA ALA A 95 3.44 -3.64 -9.31
C ALA A 95 4.46 -4.79 -9.35
N PHE A 96 5.75 -4.48 -9.52
CA PHE A 96 6.84 -5.46 -9.46
C PHE A 96 7.55 -5.37 -8.10
N PRO A 97 7.26 -6.24 -7.12
CA PRO A 97 8.37 -6.75 -6.33
C PRO A 97 9.13 -7.65 -7.31
N LEU A 98 10.41 -7.35 -7.57
CA LEU A 98 11.22 -8.20 -8.42
C LEU A 98 11.22 -9.61 -7.82
N ILE A 99 10.50 -10.50 -8.51
CA ILE A 99 10.73 -11.94 -8.55
C ILE A 99 12.14 -12.11 -9.14
N HIS A 100 13.18 -11.86 -8.35
CA HIS A 100 14.56 -12.25 -8.64
C HIS A 100 15.25 -12.57 -7.30
N ILE A 101 14.79 -13.65 -6.67
CA ILE A 101 15.65 -14.51 -5.88
C ILE A 101 15.58 -15.88 -6.56
N ILE A 102 16.45 -16.07 -7.54
CA ILE A 102 16.96 -17.38 -7.97
C ILE A 102 18.48 -17.25 -7.95
#